data_AF-A0A8H6T642-F1
#
_entry.id   AF-A0A8H6T642-F1
#
_cell.length_a   1.000
_cell.length_b   1.000
_cell.length_c   1.000
_cell.angle_alpha   90.00
_cell.angle_beta   90.00
_cell.angle_gamma   90.00
#
_symmetry.space_group_name_H-M   'P 1'
#
loop_
_entity.id
_entity.type
_entity.pdbx_description
1 polymer ?
#
loop_
_entity_poly.entity_id
_entity_poly.type
_entity_poly.pdbx_seq_one_letter_code
_entity_poly.pdbx_strand_id
1 'polypeptide(L)'
;MSAISHVVIYLTRPLSAAGVPATSVATAQAILHATLSAQPSASGILTLAPLAAPPTPLLAAAIGAAIQWPVWYHALAGDAEELTVVYGPGFVKARIGAGPLFDVWSEETQGSVVRISRQPQAPALSLAFRRRPIVLPTLFATPYDDNDSSSDDDDSDAASDASSSPTVYSLSPDSPKGKPFALPAVAGVRPLPAVPKTVPVARALPVFTPEPALKPATKSAGNTTTAYLYKGGVTRVMTGGVMLGPRAPAKPRATRIRA
;
A
#
# COMPACT_ATOMS: atom_id res chain seq x y z
N MET A 1 18.15 -13.20 0.27
CA MET A 1 17.24 -12.37 1.10
C MET A 1 16.25 -11.71 0.15
N SER A 2 14.93 -11.76 0.40
CA SER A 2 13.97 -11.23 -0.57
C SER A 2 13.89 -9.70 -0.49
N ALA A 3 13.54 -9.04 -1.60
CA ALA A 3 13.32 -7.58 -1.62
C ALA A 3 12.27 -7.15 -0.59
N ILE A 4 11.24 -7.98 -0.37
CA ILE A 4 10.20 -7.76 0.65
C ILE A 4 10.81 -7.65 2.05
N SER A 5 11.75 -8.52 2.42
CA SER A 5 12.41 -8.44 3.73
C SER A 5 13.14 -7.09 3.91
N HIS A 6 13.81 -6.59 2.86
CA HIS A 6 14.48 -5.29 2.90
C HIS A 6 13.50 -4.12 3.03
N VAL A 7 12.36 -4.17 2.33
CA VAL A 7 11.28 -3.18 2.50
C VAL A 7 10.76 -3.17 3.93
N VAL A 8 10.49 -4.35 4.51
CA VAL A 8 9.98 -4.48 5.88
C VAL A 8 10.97 -3.91 6.88
N ILE A 9 12.26 -4.24 6.74
CA ILE A 9 13.32 -3.70 7.60
C ILE A 9 13.39 -2.17 7.47
N TYR A 10 13.36 -1.65 6.24
CA TYR A 10 13.40 -0.21 5.99
C TYR A 10 12.22 0.52 6.64
N LEU A 11 11.00 -0.02 6.52
CA LEU A 11 9.78 0.59 7.08
C LEU A 11 9.67 0.49 8.61
N THR A 12 10.35 -0.47 9.24
CA THR A 12 10.22 -0.72 10.68
C THR A 12 11.40 -0.23 11.50
N ARG A 13 12.59 -0.05 10.89
CA ARG A 13 13.78 0.46 11.58
C ARG A 13 13.57 1.82 12.29
N PRO A 14 12.84 2.80 11.73
CA PRO A 14 12.61 4.07 12.43
C PRO A 14 11.70 3.93 13.65
N LEU A 15 10.83 2.92 13.71
CA LEU A 15 9.99 2.68 14.88
C LEU A 15 10.81 2.29 16.11
N SER A 16 11.83 1.44 15.91
CA SER A 16 12.75 1.06 16.98
C SER A 16 13.51 2.28 17.51
N ALA A 17 13.91 3.19 16.62
CA ALA A 17 14.56 4.45 17.01
C ALA A 17 13.61 5.41 17.74
N ALA A 18 12.31 5.38 17.42
CA ALA A 18 11.27 6.17 18.08
C ALA A 18 10.84 5.64 19.46
N GLY A 19 11.44 4.54 19.94
CA GLY A 19 11.13 3.95 21.24
C GLY A 19 9.88 3.08 21.27
N VAL A 20 9.40 2.63 20.11
CA VAL A 20 8.28 1.67 20.05
C VAL A 20 8.74 0.31 20.61
N PRO A 21 7.91 -0.38 21.43
CA PRO A 21 8.27 -1.67 22.02
C PRO A 21 8.71 -2.70 20.97
N ALA A 22 9.77 -3.46 21.27
CA ALA A 22 10.32 -4.46 20.36
C ALA A 22 9.29 -5.54 19.97
N THR A 23 8.39 -5.89 20.88
CA THR A 23 7.28 -6.83 20.62
C THR A 23 6.32 -6.30 19.56
N SER A 24 5.90 -5.03 19.66
CA SER A 24 5.06 -4.38 18.65
C SER A 24 5.76 -4.29 17.29
N VAL A 25 7.06 -3.97 17.27
CA VAL A 25 7.84 -3.92 16.02
C VAL A 25 7.92 -5.31 15.37
N ALA A 26 8.17 -6.37 16.14
CA ALA A 26 8.20 -7.74 15.63
C ALA A 26 6.85 -8.17 15.04
N THR A 27 5.74 -7.85 15.72
CA THR A 27 4.38 -8.11 15.21
C THR A 27 4.12 -7.35 13.91
N ALA A 28 4.51 -6.07 13.84
CA ALA A 28 4.38 -5.26 12.63
C ALA A 28 5.18 -5.86 11.46
N GLN A 29 6.40 -6.33 11.71
CA GLN A 29 7.26 -6.98 10.70
C GLN A 29 6.61 -8.27 10.15
N ALA A 30 6.08 -9.12 11.03
CA ALA A 30 5.41 -10.36 10.63
C ALA A 30 4.18 -10.08 9.74
N ILE A 31 3.33 -9.13 10.14
CA ILE A 31 2.12 -8.77 9.38
C ILE A 31 2.48 -8.10 8.05
N LEU A 32 3.46 -7.19 8.02
CA LEU A 32 3.92 -6.58 6.78
C LEU A 32 4.49 -7.62 5.81
N HIS A 33 5.29 -8.55 6.32
CA HIS A 33 5.85 -9.61 5.48
C HIS A 33 4.74 -10.46 4.86
N ALA A 34 3.78 -10.92 5.66
CA ALA A 34 2.65 -11.72 5.20
C ALA A 34 1.75 -10.97 4.18
N THR A 35 1.45 -9.69 4.45
CA THR A 35 0.57 -8.88 3.59
C THR A 35 1.23 -8.49 2.28
N LEU A 36 2.53 -8.19 2.28
CA LEU A 36 3.29 -7.91 1.05
C LEU A 36 3.51 -9.18 0.23
N SER A 37 3.81 -10.32 0.86
CA SER A 37 3.97 -11.60 0.15
C SER A 37 2.68 -12.14 -0.44
N ALA A 38 1.53 -11.78 0.13
CA ALA A 38 0.22 -12.17 -0.40
C ALA A 38 -0.21 -11.36 -1.64
N GLN A 39 0.53 -10.30 -2.00
CA GLN A 39 0.20 -9.53 -3.20
C GLN A 39 0.55 -10.34 -4.46
N PRO A 40 -0.32 -10.35 -5.48
CA PRO A 40 -0.08 -11.13 -6.70
C PRO A 40 1.09 -10.60 -7.54
N SER A 41 1.53 -9.37 -7.27
CA SER A 41 2.65 -8.72 -7.95
C SER A 41 3.87 -8.72 -7.05
N ALA A 42 5.00 -9.25 -7.55
CA ALA A 42 6.30 -9.22 -6.87
C ALA A 42 6.91 -7.80 -6.76
N SER A 43 6.25 -6.81 -7.37
CA SER A 43 6.62 -5.40 -7.35
C SER A 43 5.44 -4.52 -7.03
N GLY A 44 5.68 -3.42 -6.33
CA GLY A 44 4.64 -2.47 -5.95
C GLY A 44 5.19 -1.09 -5.60
N ILE A 45 4.26 -0.16 -5.41
CA ILE A 45 4.55 1.21 -4.97
C ILE A 45 3.73 1.46 -3.71
N LEU A 46 4.40 1.89 -2.66
CA LEU A 46 3.80 2.32 -1.40
C LEU A 46 3.96 3.82 -1.29
N THR A 47 2.85 4.55 -1.44
CA THR A 47 2.82 6.00 -1.28
C THR A 47 2.26 6.35 0.08
N LEU A 48 3.02 7.10 0.87
CA LEU A 48 2.69 7.51 2.23
C LEU A 48 2.61 9.04 2.26
N ALA A 49 1.43 9.57 2.59
CA ALA A 49 1.22 11.00 2.81
C ALA A 49 0.56 11.21 4.17
N PRO A 50 0.81 12.35 4.85
CA PRO A 50 0.35 12.58 6.22
C PRO A 50 -1.18 12.70 6.31
N LEU A 51 -1.79 13.23 5.25
CA LEU A 51 -3.23 13.46 5.13
C LEU A 51 -3.96 12.33 4.38
N ALA A 52 -3.21 11.42 3.74
CA ALA A 52 -3.81 10.30 3.02
C ALA A 52 -3.97 9.09 3.95
N ALA A 53 -4.94 8.24 3.62
CA ALA A 53 -5.07 6.96 4.28
C ALA A 53 -3.82 6.10 4.02
N PRO A 54 -3.27 5.41 5.03
CA PRO A 54 -2.15 4.50 4.85
C PRO A 54 -2.49 3.41 3.82
N PRO A 55 -1.51 2.94 3.03
CA PRO A 55 -1.66 1.74 2.22
C PRO A 55 -2.14 0.57 3.08
N THR A 56 -3.06 -0.23 2.54
CA THR A 56 -3.66 -1.39 3.22
C THR A 56 -2.67 -2.29 3.99
N PRO A 57 -1.50 -2.69 3.44
CA PRO A 57 -0.55 -3.53 4.20
C PRO A 57 0.01 -2.82 5.45
N LEU A 58 0.30 -1.52 5.34
CA LEU A 58 0.77 -0.71 6.47
C LEU A 58 -0.33 -0.47 7.50
N LEU A 59 -1.56 -0.23 7.05
CA LEU A 59 -2.71 -0.09 7.94
C LEU A 59 -2.97 -1.37 8.73
N ALA A 60 -2.95 -2.53 8.07
CA ALA A 60 -3.12 -3.83 8.72
C ALA A 60 -2.04 -4.09 9.77
N ALA A 61 -0.79 -3.79 9.43
CA ALA A 61 0.33 -3.92 10.36
C ALA A 61 0.23 -2.95 11.54
N ALA A 62 -0.17 -1.70 11.30
CA ALA A 62 -0.35 -0.69 12.36
C ALA A 62 -1.45 -1.11 13.35
N ILE A 63 -2.59 -1.59 12.84
CA ILE A 63 -3.68 -2.10 13.68
C ILE A 63 -3.23 -3.33 14.46
N GLY A 64 -2.62 -4.32 13.80
CA GLY A 64 -2.22 -5.57 14.45
C GLY A 64 -1.08 -5.42 15.46
N ALA A 65 -0.20 -4.44 15.27
CA ALA A 65 0.87 -4.12 16.22
C ALA A 65 0.46 -3.11 17.31
N ALA A 66 -0.78 -2.62 17.27
CA ALA A 66 -1.28 -1.53 18.12
C ALA A 66 -0.43 -0.25 18.06
N ILE A 67 0.11 0.08 16.88
CA ILE A 67 0.91 1.28 16.63
C ILE A 67 0.03 2.33 15.96
N GLN A 68 -0.01 3.54 16.53
CA GLN A 68 -0.75 4.64 15.90
C GLN A 68 -0.08 5.04 14.58
N TRP A 69 -0.86 5.06 13.49
CA TRP A 69 -0.36 5.41 12.16
C TRP A 69 0.39 6.75 12.11
N PRO A 70 -0.09 7.86 12.71
CA PRO A 70 0.64 9.13 12.71
C PRO A 70 2.03 9.04 13.34
N VAL A 71 2.18 8.25 14.41
CA VAL A 71 3.48 8.04 15.09
C VAL A 71 4.42 7.26 14.18
N TRP A 72 3.92 6.23 13.49
CA TRP A 72 4.72 5.48 12.52
C TRP A 72 5.12 6.36 11.34
N TYR A 73 4.17 7.10 10.76
CA TYR A 73 4.44 7.99 9.64
C TYR A 73 5.49 9.05 9.99
N HIS A 74 5.34 9.72 11.15
CA HIS A 74 6.31 10.72 11.61
C HIS A 74 7.70 10.11 11.86
N ALA A 75 7.79 8.86 12.32
CA ALA A 75 9.08 8.18 12.46
C ALA A 75 9.73 7.89 11.09
N LEU A 76 8.93 7.59 10.06
CA LEU A 76 9.40 7.25 8.72
C LEU A 76 9.80 8.46 7.88
N ALA A 77 8.91 9.43 7.80
CA ALA A 77 9.03 10.59 6.91
C ALA A 77 9.53 11.85 7.63
N GLY A 78 9.55 11.86 8.97
CA GLY A 78 9.77 13.08 9.73
C GLY A 78 8.69 14.12 9.42
N ASP A 79 9.13 15.33 9.10
CA ASP A 79 8.27 16.45 8.66
C ASP A 79 8.04 16.47 7.14
N ALA A 80 8.45 15.44 6.40
CA ALA A 80 8.27 15.42 4.95
C ALA A 80 6.80 15.26 4.54
N GLU A 81 6.43 15.86 3.40
CA GLU A 81 5.07 15.84 2.89
C GLU A 81 4.65 14.49 2.27
N GLU A 82 5.61 13.71 1.75
CA GLU A 82 5.31 12.44 1.09
C GLU A 82 6.51 11.49 1.16
N LEU A 83 6.29 10.20 1.33
CA LEU A 83 7.30 9.16 1.22
C LEU A 83 6.78 8.11 0.23
N THR A 84 7.49 7.92 -0.87
CA THR A 84 7.18 6.88 -1.86
C THR A 84 8.24 5.80 -1.80
N VAL A 85 7.83 4.56 -1.55
CA VAL A 85 8.71 3.38 -1.59
C VAL A 85 8.32 2.52 -2.78
N VAL A 86 9.25 2.32 -3.70
CA VAL A 86 9.08 1.45 -4.87
C VAL A 86 9.90 0.20 -4.63
N TYR A 87 9.27 -0.96 -4.74
CA TYR A 87 9.95 -2.23 -4.52
C TYR A 87 9.63 -3.20 -5.66
N GLY A 88 10.57 -4.11 -5.92
CA GLY A 88 10.45 -5.13 -6.95
C GLY A 88 11.51 -6.21 -6.80
N PRO A 89 11.52 -7.22 -7.69
CA PRO A 89 12.55 -8.24 -7.68
C PRO A 89 13.92 -7.58 -7.89
N GLY A 90 14.81 -7.78 -6.91
CA GLY A 90 16.18 -7.26 -6.92
C GLY A 90 16.35 -5.77 -6.63
N PHE A 91 15.31 -5.03 -6.23
CA PHE A 91 15.48 -3.62 -5.84
C PHE A 91 14.43 -3.08 -4.87
N VAL A 92 14.85 -2.12 -4.07
CA VAL A 92 14.04 -1.30 -3.17
C VAL A 92 14.56 0.13 -3.25
N LYS A 93 13.71 1.03 -3.69
CA LYS A 93 14.03 2.45 -3.85
C LYS A 93 13.04 3.29 -3.07
N ALA A 94 13.49 4.41 -2.54
CA ALA A 94 12.65 5.33 -1.78
C ALA A 94 12.83 6.76 -2.24
N ARG A 95 11.79 7.56 -2.07
CA ARG A 95 11.74 8.98 -2.39
C ARG A 95 11.08 9.71 -1.25
N ILE A 96 11.70 10.78 -0.77
CA ILE A 96 11.15 11.66 0.26
C ILE A 96 10.78 12.99 -0.39
N GLY A 97 9.50 13.35 -0.31
CA GLY A 97 8.87 14.53 -0.90
C GLY A 97 9.13 14.63 -2.41
N ALA A 98 9.47 15.83 -2.85
CA ALA A 98 9.83 16.09 -4.24
C ALA A 98 11.25 15.61 -4.62
N GLY A 99 12.02 15.05 -3.68
CA GLY A 99 13.42 14.68 -3.87
C GLY A 99 13.67 13.60 -4.93
N PRO A 100 14.93 13.32 -5.28
CA PRO A 100 15.27 12.21 -6.18
C PRO A 100 14.97 10.85 -5.53
N LEU A 101 14.68 9.86 -6.36
CA LEU A 101 14.57 8.47 -5.93
C LEU A 101 15.97 7.94 -5.60
N PHE A 102 16.19 7.51 -4.36
CA PHE A 102 17.45 6.91 -3.91
C PHE A 102 17.30 5.39 -3.73
N ASP A 103 18.42 4.69 -3.89
CA ASP A 103 18.47 3.24 -3.74
C ASP A 103 18.62 2.88 -2.26
N VAL A 104 17.65 2.16 -1.71
CA VAL A 104 17.70 1.67 -0.33
C VAL A 104 18.43 0.33 -0.29
N TRP A 105 18.13 -0.51 -1.28
CA TRP A 105 18.75 -1.81 -1.46
C TRP A 105 18.59 -2.22 -2.91
N SER A 106 19.65 -2.70 -3.52
CA SER A 106 19.60 -3.41 -4.79
C SER A 106 20.35 -4.72 -4.65
N GLU A 107 19.81 -5.75 -5.27
CA GLU A 107 20.55 -6.97 -5.53
C GLU A 107 21.56 -6.62 -6.62
N GLU A 108 22.82 -6.42 -6.21
CA GLU A 108 23.92 -6.23 -7.13
C GLU A 108 24.13 -7.53 -7.89
N THR A 109 23.32 -7.71 -8.93
CA THR A 109 23.44 -8.78 -9.89
C THR A 109 24.79 -8.54 -10.57
N GLN A 110 25.79 -9.32 -10.18
CA GLN A 110 27.19 -9.19 -10.61
C GLN A 110 27.42 -9.38 -12.12
N GLY A 111 26.38 -9.36 -12.95
CA GLY A 111 26.50 -9.56 -14.39
C GLY A 111 25.29 -9.04 -15.15
N SER A 112 25.31 -7.76 -15.51
CA SER A 112 24.93 -7.26 -16.85
C SER A 112 24.92 -5.74 -16.82
N VAL A 113 26.12 -5.16 -16.90
CA VAL A 113 26.30 -3.74 -17.15
C VAL A 113 25.91 -3.44 -18.60
N VAL A 114 24.61 -3.41 -18.91
CA VAL A 114 24.14 -2.53 -19.98
C VAL A 114 23.92 -1.17 -19.33
N ARG A 115 25.04 -0.46 -19.14
CA ARG A 115 25.08 0.96 -18.84
C ARG A 115 24.42 1.71 -20.01
N ILE A 116 23.09 1.77 -20.05
CA ILE A 116 22.41 2.88 -20.73
C ILE A 116 22.50 4.05 -19.77
N SER A 117 23.73 4.57 -19.63
CA SER A 117 23.98 5.87 -19.03
C SER A 117 23.22 6.86 -19.90
N ARG A 118 21.99 7.21 -19.51
CA ARG A 118 21.36 8.46 -19.95
C ARG A 118 22.12 9.58 -19.26
N GLN A 119 23.35 9.78 -19.70
CA GLN A 119 24.06 11.03 -19.54
C GLN A 119 23.20 12.08 -20.27
N PRO A 120 22.77 13.16 -19.61
CA PRO A 120 22.21 14.29 -20.31
C PRO A 120 23.33 14.86 -21.19
N GLN A 121 23.30 14.49 -22.47
CA GLN A 121 24.17 15.07 -23.47
C GLN A 121 23.73 16.52 -23.61
N ALA A 122 24.47 17.42 -22.95
CA ALA A 122 24.39 18.83 -23.24
C ALA A 122 24.56 19.01 -24.77
N PRO A 123 23.82 19.92 -25.42
CA PRO A 123 23.98 20.17 -26.85
C PRO A 123 25.32 20.85 -27.10
N ALA A 124 26.39 20.06 -27.26
CA ALA A 124 27.63 20.55 -27.80
C ALA A 124 27.48 20.67 -29.32
N LEU A 125 27.21 21.90 -29.77
CA LEU A 125 27.50 22.30 -31.14
C LEU A 125 29.01 22.20 -31.35
N SER A 126 29.49 21.06 -31.86
CA SER A 126 30.84 20.93 -32.39
C SER A 126 30.83 20.04 -33.62
N LEU A 127 30.63 20.70 -34.75
CA LEU A 127 30.84 20.20 -36.09
C LEU A 127 32.35 19.98 -36.30
N ALA A 128 32.87 18.79 -36.02
CA ALA A 128 34.24 18.43 -36.44
C ALA A 128 34.37 16.93 -36.67
N PHE A 129 34.12 16.58 -37.92
CA PHE A 129 34.29 15.28 -38.54
C PHE A 129 35.78 14.89 -38.53
N ARG A 130 36.20 13.93 -37.70
CA ARG A 130 37.44 13.17 -37.95
C ARG A 130 37.24 11.68 -37.64
N ARG A 131 37.11 10.94 -38.74
CA ARG A 131 37.08 9.48 -38.83
C ARG A 131 38.29 8.87 -38.12
N ARG A 132 38.05 7.96 -37.19
CA ARG A 132 39.04 6.96 -36.74
C ARG A 132 38.48 5.55 -36.97
N PRO A 133 39.33 4.59 -37.38
CA PRO A 133 38.91 3.24 -37.74
C PRO A 133 38.47 2.42 -36.53
N ILE A 134 37.45 1.60 -36.77
CA ILE A 134 36.77 0.69 -35.85
C ILE A 134 37.69 -0.48 -35.53
N VAL A 135 37.95 -0.74 -34.24
CA VAL A 135 38.51 -2.00 -33.75
C VAL A 135 37.42 -2.69 -32.93
N LEU A 136 36.92 -3.82 -33.44
CA LEU A 136 35.93 -4.67 -32.77
C LEU A 136 36.66 -5.63 -31.82
N PRO A 137 36.31 -5.71 -30.53
CA PRO A 137 36.70 -6.81 -29.67
C PRO A 137 35.80 -8.02 -29.90
N THR A 138 36.45 -9.09 -30.31
CA THR A 138 35.95 -10.43 -30.58
C THR A 138 35.48 -11.15 -29.30
N LEU A 139 34.35 -11.83 -29.45
CA LEU A 139 33.85 -13.03 -28.75
C LEU A 139 34.82 -13.73 -27.79
N PHE A 140 34.37 -13.96 -26.55
CA PHE A 140 34.66 -15.20 -25.83
C PHE A 140 33.38 -15.77 -25.23
N ALA A 141 33.10 -17.00 -25.66
CA ALA A 141 32.10 -17.89 -25.11
C ALA A 141 32.55 -18.41 -23.74
N THR A 142 31.60 -18.64 -22.84
CA THR A 142 31.81 -19.51 -21.68
C THR A 142 30.79 -20.66 -21.73
N PRO A 143 31.23 -21.88 -21.36
CA PRO A 143 30.52 -23.12 -21.63
C PRO A 143 29.30 -23.34 -20.73
N TYR A 144 28.41 -24.18 -21.25
CA TYR A 144 27.30 -24.81 -20.58
C TYR A 144 27.80 -25.67 -19.41
N ASP A 145 27.21 -25.49 -18.22
CA ASP A 145 27.25 -26.47 -17.14
C ASP A 145 25.85 -27.10 -17.06
N ASP A 146 25.74 -28.29 -17.66
CA ASP A 146 24.66 -29.24 -17.43
C ASP A 146 24.75 -29.72 -15.97
N ASN A 147 23.87 -29.21 -15.11
CA ASN A 147 23.68 -29.79 -13.78
C ASN A 147 22.29 -30.46 -13.72
N ASP A 148 22.23 -31.65 -14.31
CA ASP A 148 21.16 -32.64 -14.08
C ASP A 148 21.24 -33.10 -12.62
N SER A 149 20.46 -32.48 -11.75
CA SER A 149 20.22 -32.99 -10.39
C SER A 149 18.81 -33.56 -10.33
N SER A 150 18.68 -34.80 -10.78
CA SER A 150 17.56 -35.69 -10.46
C SER A 150 17.61 -36.02 -8.96
N SER A 151 16.70 -35.44 -8.18
CA SER A 151 16.35 -35.98 -6.87
C SER A 151 14.85 -36.23 -6.90
N ASP A 152 14.51 -37.46 -7.28
CA ASP A 152 13.39 -38.18 -6.71
C ASP A 152 13.52 -38.14 -5.17
N ASP A 153 12.41 -37.96 -4.47
CA ASP A 153 12.01 -38.79 -3.32
C ASP A 153 10.94 -38.09 -2.45
N ASP A 154 9.92 -38.91 -2.17
CA ASP A 154 9.03 -38.94 -1.02
C ASP A 154 7.80 -38.01 -0.95
N ASP A 155 6.73 -38.54 -1.54
CA ASP A 155 5.34 -38.48 -1.07
C ASP A 155 5.26 -38.70 0.46
N SER A 156 5.05 -37.63 1.21
CA SER A 156 4.52 -37.73 2.58
C SER A 156 3.08 -37.24 2.61
N ASP A 157 2.17 -38.18 2.38
CA ASP A 157 0.76 -38.11 2.73
C ASP A 157 0.60 -37.91 4.25
N ALA A 158 0.65 -36.66 4.70
CA ALA A 158 0.23 -36.30 6.04
C ALA A 158 -1.27 -35.97 6.05
N ALA A 159 -2.10 -37.01 5.95
CA ALA A 159 -3.51 -36.94 6.33
C ALA A 159 -3.61 -36.64 7.82
N SER A 160 -3.74 -35.35 8.16
CA SER A 160 -4.13 -34.92 9.51
C SER A 160 -5.63 -34.64 9.51
N ASP A 161 -6.39 -35.72 9.67
CA ASP A 161 -7.70 -35.70 10.30
C ASP A 161 -7.55 -35.22 11.75
N ALA A 162 -8.05 -34.02 12.03
CA ALA A 162 -8.36 -33.60 13.39
C ALA A 162 -9.57 -32.66 13.38
N SER A 163 -10.73 -33.30 13.38
CA SER A 163 -11.98 -32.80 13.92
C SER A 163 -11.76 -32.09 15.27
N SER A 164 -12.26 -30.85 15.41
CA SER A 164 -12.89 -30.36 16.65
C SER A 164 -13.58 -29.00 16.43
N SER A 165 -14.91 -29.06 16.45
CA SER A 165 -15.92 -28.06 16.78
C SER A 165 -15.51 -26.61 17.09
N PRO A 166 -16.14 -25.60 16.46
CA PRO A 166 -16.47 -24.36 17.15
C PRO A 166 -17.83 -24.51 17.83
N THR A 167 -17.78 -24.66 19.15
CA THR A 167 -18.88 -24.41 20.06
C THR A 167 -19.53 -23.07 19.75
N VAL A 168 -20.84 -23.09 19.51
CA VAL A 168 -21.70 -21.90 19.47
C VAL A 168 -21.79 -21.30 20.87
N TYR A 169 -20.86 -20.39 21.20
CA TYR A 169 -21.03 -19.53 22.36
C TYR A 169 -21.98 -18.38 21.98
N SER A 170 -23.27 -18.61 22.21
CA SER A 170 -24.23 -17.55 22.46
C SER A 170 -23.88 -16.90 23.79
N LEU A 171 -23.12 -15.80 23.75
CA LEU A 171 -23.01 -14.88 24.87
C LEU A 171 -24.02 -13.76 24.65
N SER A 172 -25.14 -13.87 25.37
CA SER A 172 -26.04 -12.77 25.65
C SER A 172 -25.27 -11.57 26.20
N PRO A 173 -25.50 -10.34 25.72
CA PRO A 173 -25.15 -9.16 26.48
C PRO A 173 -26.13 -9.03 27.65
N ASP A 174 -25.78 -9.65 28.78
CA ASP A 174 -26.39 -9.32 30.05
C ASP A 174 -26.05 -7.86 30.37
N SER A 175 -27.09 -7.07 30.61
CA SER A 175 -27.00 -5.64 30.93
C SER A 175 -26.64 -5.49 32.41
N PRO A 176 -25.43 -5.03 32.77
CA PRO A 176 -25.22 -4.55 34.12
C PRO A 176 -25.92 -3.20 34.27
N LYS A 177 -27.05 -3.21 34.98
CA LYS A 177 -27.58 -2.04 35.71
C LYS A 177 -26.54 -1.63 36.77
N GLY A 178 -25.48 -0.96 36.31
CA GLY A 178 -24.40 -0.41 37.11
C GLY A 178 -24.62 1.08 37.34
N LYS A 179 -24.77 1.42 38.62
CA LYS A 179 -24.89 2.74 39.28
C LYS A 179 -24.23 3.93 38.52
N PRO A 180 -24.85 5.13 38.53
CA PRO A 180 -24.21 6.33 37.99
C PRO A 180 -22.91 6.61 38.74
N PHE A 181 -21.79 6.51 38.03
CA PHE A 181 -20.50 6.95 38.52
C PHE A 181 -20.53 8.48 38.63
N ALA A 182 -20.50 8.97 39.87
CA ALA A 182 -20.26 10.37 40.16
C ALA A 182 -18.86 10.75 39.65
N LEU A 183 -18.81 11.74 38.76
CA LEU A 183 -17.57 12.38 38.35
C LEU A 183 -16.94 13.07 39.58
N PRO A 184 -15.66 12.85 39.89
CA PRO A 184 -14.96 13.72 40.83
C PRO A 184 -14.81 15.10 40.18
N ALA A 185 -15.45 16.09 40.80
CA ALA A 185 -15.23 17.49 40.51
C ALA A 185 -13.76 17.84 40.81
N VAL A 186 -12.92 17.86 39.78
CA VAL A 186 -11.58 18.45 39.88
C VAL A 186 -11.74 19.96 39.85
N ALA A 187 -11.88 20.53 41.05
CA ALA A 187 -11.59 21.93 41.31
C ALA A 187 -10.09 22.16 41.10
N GLY A 188 -9.73 23.02 40.14
CA GLY A 188 -8.33 23.29 39.85
C GLY A 188 -8.11 24.27 38.70
N VAL A 189 -8.93 25.31 38.59
CA VAL A 189 -8.65 26.44 37.69
C VAL A 189 -7.46 27.21 38.27
N ARG A 190 -6.28 26.98 37.69
CA ARG A 190 -5.10 27.83 37.91
C ARG A 190 -5.23 29.07 37.01
N PRO A 191 -5.18 30.30 37.55
CA PRO A 191 -5.20 31.51 36.73
C PRO A 191 -3.86 31.66 36.00
N LEU A 192 -3.90 31.77 34.67
CA LEU A 192 -2.77 32.20 33.86
C LEU A 192 -2.61 33.73 33.97
N PRO A 193 -1.36 34.26 34.00
CA PRO A 193 -1.10 35.69 34.05
C PRO A 193 -1.45 36.37 32.73
N ALA A 194 -2.08 37.53 32.84
CA ALA A 194 -2.46 38.42 31.74
C ALA A 194 -1.24 39.12 31.13
N VAL A 195 -1.05 39.01 29.80
CA VAL A 195 -0.08 39.76 28.98
C VAL A 195 -0.70 39.91 27.56
N PRO A 196 -0.43 40.96 26.76
CA PRO A 196 -1.38 42.01 26.48
C PRO A 196 -1.90 42.03 25.02
N LYS A 197 -3.02 42.73 24.83
CA LYS A 197 -3.61 43.10 23.55
C LYS A 197 -2.58 43.70 22.58
N THR A 198 -2.42 43.08 21.41
CA THR A 198 -1.94 43.75 20.20
C THR A 198 -2.74 43.28 18.98
N VAL A 199 -3.57 44.21 18.49
CA VAL A 199 -4.05 44.47 17.11
C VAL A 199 -4.49 43.28 16.21
N PRO A 200 -5.76 43.26 15.76
CA PRO A 200 -6.21 42.32 14.73
C PRO A 200 -5.84 42.82 13.33
N VAL A 201 -5.03 42.05 12.60
CA VAL A 201 -4.96 42.15 11.14
C VAL A 201 -6.07 41.26 10.58
N ALA A 202 -7.12 41.91 10.09
CA ALA A 202 -8.24 41.26 9.42
C ALA A 202 -7.75 40.56 8.15
N ARG A 203 -7.62 39.23 8.21
CA ARG A 203 -7.47 38.39 7.02
C ARG A 203 -8.84 37.83 6.69
N ALA A 204 -9.44 38.38 5.65
CA ALA A 204 -10.76 38.01 5.15
C ALA A 204 -10.87 36.49 4.95
N LEU A 205 -11.83 35.88 5.63
CA LEU A 205 -12.23 34.50 5.38
C LEU A 205 -12.97 34.46 4.03
N PRO A 206 -12.74 33.43 3.18
CA PRO A 206 -13.56 33.22 2.01
C PRO A 206 -14.99 32.89 2.46
N VAL A 207 -15.91 33.80 2.13
CA VAL A 207 -17.35 33.61 2.27
C VAL A 207 -17.75 32.43 1.38
N PHE A 208 -18.18 31.34 2.02
CA PHE A 208 -18.69 30.15 1.35
C PHE A 208 -20.10 30.47 0.85
N THR A 209 -20.23 30.81 -0.43
CA THR A 209 -21.53 30.90 -1.10
C THR A 209 -22.08 29.49 -1.33
N PRO A 210 -23.24 29.12 -0.76
CA PRO A 210 -23.90 27.85 -1.08
C PRO A 210 -24.34 27.87 -2.54
N GLU A 211 -23.73 26.98 -3.32
CA GLU A 211 -24.08 26.71 -4.71
C GLU A 211 -25.53 26.17 -4.79
N PRO A 212 -26.38 26.70 -5.68
CA PRO A 212 -27.77 26.26 -5.80
C PRO A 212 -27.85 24.81 -6.29
N ALA A 213 -28.54 23.98 -5.51
CA ALA A 213 -28.80 22.58 -5.78
C ALA A 213 -29.38 22.35 -7.19
N LEU A 214 -28.55 21.78 -8.06
CA LEU A 214 -28.97 21.26 -9.36
C LEU A 214 -29.78 19.98 -9.13
N LYS A 215 -31.03 20.03 -9.58
CA LYS A 215 -31.99 18.93 -9.55
C LYS A 215 -31.45 17.71 -10.33
N PRO A 216 -31.57 16.48 -9.81
CA PRO A 216 -31.18 15.29 -10.56
C PRO A 216 -32.17 15.07 -11.71
N ALA A 217 -31.69 15.27 -12.94
CA ALA A 217 -32.38 14.84 -14.14
C ALA A 217 -32.28 13.30 -14.23
N THR A 218 -33.41 12.62 -14.10
CA THR A 218 -33.58 11.20 -14.41
C THR A 218 -33.36 10.99 -15.92
N LYS A 219 -32.12 10.68 -16.30
CA LYS A 219 -31.79 10.21 -17.65
C LYS A 219 -31.78 8.69 -17.67
N SER A 220 -32.68 8.17 -18.51
CA SER A 220 -32.83 6.79 -18.95
C SER A 220 -31.52 5.99 -18.99
N ALA A 221 -31.56 4.78 -18.42
CA ALA A 221 -30.50 3.79 -18.44
C ALA A 221 -30.22 3.32 -19.88
N GLY A 222 -29.39 4.09 -20.59
CA GLY A 222 -28.79 3.71 -21.86
C GLY A 222 -27.32 3.40 -21.66
N ASN A 223 -26.86 2.27 -22.21
CA ASN A 223 -25.55 1.68 -22.00
C ASN A 223 -24.43 2.63 -22.47
N THR A 224 -23.85 3.40 -21.55
CA THR A 224 -22.74 4.32 -21.84
C THR A 224 -21.49 3.54 -22.18
N THR A 225 -21.10 3.54 -23.46
CA THR A 225 -19.84 2.98 -23.94
C THR A 225 -18.77 4.06 -23.90
N THR A 226 -17.73 3.87 -23.11
CA THR A 226 -16.60 4.82 -23.03
C THR A 226 -15.54 4.40 -24.05
N ALA A 227 -15.18 5.32 -24.95
CA ALA A 227 -14.13 5.10 -25.94
C ALA A 227 -12.83 5.76 -25.46
N TYR A 228 -11.75 4.98 -25.42
CA TYR A 228 -10.41 5.48 -25.09
C TYR A 228 -9.56 5.50 -26.36
N LEU A 229 -8.96 6.67 -26.63
CA LEU A 229 -8.08 6.88 -27.77
C LEU A 229 -6.63 6.65 -27.33
N TYR A 230 -5.94 5.71 -27.94
CA TYR A 230 -4.52 5.47 -27.71
C TYR A 230 -3.74 5.70 -29.01
N LYS A 231 -2.41 5.91 -28.91
CA LYS A 231 -1.53 6.17 -30.07
C LYS A 231 -1.47 5.04 -31.12
N GLY A 232 -2.16 3.92 -30.90
CA GLY A 232 -2.28 2.79 -31.83
C GLY A 232 -3.72 2.41 -32.21
N GLY A 233 -4.75 3.19 -31.82
CA GLY A 233 -6.15 2.90 -32.16
C GLY A 233 -7.16 3.30 -31.08
N VAL A 234 -8.44 3.10 -31.38
CA VAL A 234 -9.55 3.37 -30.46
C VAL A 234 -10.03 2.06 -29.84
N THR A 235 -9.97 1.96 -28.52
CA THR A 235 -10.56 0.84 -27.79
C THR A 235 -11.83 1.30 -27.10
N ARG A 236 -12.95 0.62 -27.38
CA ARG A 236 -14.23 0.87 -26.71
C ARG A 236 -14.38 -0.12 -25.57
N VAL A 237 -14.57 0.39 -24.36
CA VAL A 237 -14.86 -0.42 -23.18
C VAL A 237 -16.31 -0.15 -22.77
N MET A 238 -17.14 -1.19 -22.76
CA MET A 238 -18.46 -1.09 -22.16
C MET A 238 -18.30 -1.22 -20.65
N THR A 239 -18.27 -0.10 -19.93
CA THR A 239 -18.42 -0.09 -18.47
C THR A 239 -19.88 -0.32 -18.11
N GLY A 240 -20.37 -1.53 -18.36
CA GLY A 240 -21.65 -2.01 -17.87
C GLY A 240 -21.40 -2.91 -16.68
N GLY A 241 -21.88 -2.54 -15.49
CA GLY A 241 -21.85 -3.42 -14.33
C GLY A 241 -22.46 -4.77 -14.68
N VAL A 242 -21.82 -5.86 -14.24
CA VAL A 242 -22.35 -7.22 -14.40
C VAL A 242 -23.66 -7.28 -13.60
N MET A 243 -24.80 -7.09 -14.27
CA MET A 243 -26.11 -7.33 -13.69
C MET A 243 -26.23 -8.84 -13.45
N LEU A 244 -25.95 -9.27 -12.22
CA LEU A 244 -26.45 -10.54 -11.72
C LEU A 244 -27.97 -10.46 -11.81
N GLY A 245 -28.54 -11.14 -12.81
CA GLY A 245 -29.98 -11.11 -13.06
C GLY A 245 -30.80 -11.48 -11.81
N PRO A 246 -32.05 -11.01 -11.70
CA PRO A 246 -32.89 -11.31 -10.56
C PRO A 246 -33.04 -12.83 -10.38
N ARG A 247 -32.71 -13.34 -9.20
CA ARG A 247 -32.96 -14.73 -8.81
C ARG A 247 -34.46 -15.00 -8.93
N ALA A 248 -34.84 -15.97 -9.77
CA ALA A 248 -36.21 -16.40 -9.90
C ALA A 248 -36.76 -16.90 -8.54
N PRO A 249 -37.99 -16.54 -8.14
CA PRO A 249 -38.58 -16.99 -6.90
C PRO A 249 -38.80 -18.51 -6.95
N ALA A 250 -38.34 -19.21 -5.90
CA ALA A 250 -38.48 -20.66 -5.78
C ALA A 250 -39.96 -21.06 -5.68
N LYS A 251 -40.39 -22.02 -6.52
CA LYS A 251 -41.73 -22.61 -6.47
C LYS A 251 -41.92 -23.36 -5.14
N PRO A 252 -42.98 -23.10 -4.35
CA PRO A 252 -43.27 -23.88 -3.15
C PRO A 252 -43.63 -25.33 -3.53
N ARG A 253 -42.91 -26.27 -2.94
CA ARG A 253 -43.13 -27.72 -3.11
C ARG A 253 -44.27 -28.15 -2.19
N ALA A 254 -45.39 -28.59 -2.78
CA ALA A 254 -46.55 -29.07 -2.04
C ALA A 254 -46.22 -30.37 -1.29
N THR A 255 -46.33 -30.33 0.04
CA THR A 255 -46.20 -31.50 0.92
C THR A 255 -47.49 -32.30 0.88
N ARG A 256 -47.46 -33.49 0.27
CA ARG A 256 -48.57 -34.43 0.25
C ARG A 256 -48.59 -35.24 1.54
N ILE A 257 -49.48 -34.87 2.46
CA ILE A 257 -49.81 -35.68 3.64
C ILE A 257 -50.65 -36.86 3.15
N ARG A 258 -50.18 -38.09 3.41
CA ARG A 258 -50.97 -39.33 3.25
C ARG A 258 -51.57 -39.66 4.61
N ALA A 259 -52.89 -39.81 4.64
CA ALA A 259 -53.63 -40.48 5.71
C ALA A 259 -53.57 -42.00 5.52
#